data_AF-A0A832QRJ5-F1
#
_entry.id   AF-A0A832QRJ5-F1
#
_cell.length_a   1.000
_cell.length_b   1.000
_cell.length_c   1.000
_cell.angle_alpha   90.00
_cell.angle_beta   90.00
_cell.angle_gamma   90.00
#
_symmetry.space_group_name_H-M   'P 1'
#
loop_
_entity.id
_entity.type
_entity.pdbx_description
1 polymer ?
#
loop_
_entity_poly.entity_id
_entity_poly.type
_entity_poly.pdbx_seq_one_letter_code
_entity_poly.pdbx_strand_id
1 'polypeptide(L)'
;MACLLILNVGACHAQDNITANNTQTDYQSENLYAAAGDAQTPVTTGNVITAAKTVKDYAEKNNAIPSTVQVGSQNVTKEQFTYLMAQAILNINRDGKTTTTISPVTVSQAPNSTGKATGTLKKSNYITLASSVANFIKTNGRLPNYATTVIGKINPESIAYTMSRILAFYNDNKRLPNYVTVKNIQPTNSGSSSTTQGDTSNSGLTQYLVATANCQVNDPSIQALASQLTKGLASTWDKAKAIFNWVRDNIDYNFYYNTRYGAVGTLKYRTANCCDHAHLVVALARAAGLPARYVHGICTFSSGTYGHVWAELYVDGKWYSADATSSRNSLGVINSWNTATATILGTYASLPF
;
A
#
# COMPACT_ATOMS: atom_id res chain seq x y z
N MET A 1 -34.52 -16.02 -68.40
CA MET A 1 -33.83 -14.80 -68.86
C MET A 1 -34.42 -13.63 -68.08
N ALA A 2 -33.58 -12.90 -67.32
CA ALA A 2 -33.82 -11.65 -66.54
C ALA A 2 -34.97 -11.66 -65.49
N CYS A 3 -34.78 -11.53 -64.16
CA CYS A 3 -34.08 -10.54 -63.30
C CYS A 3 -34.91 -9.27 -62.95
N LEU A 4 -34.79 -8.86 -61.67
CA LEU A 4 -35.25 -7.66 -60.91
C LEU A 4 -36.52 -7.82 -60.03
N LEU A 5 -36.43 -7.84 -58.68
CA LEU A 5 -36.29 -6.72 -57.70
C LEU A 5 -37.37 -5.63 -57.95
N ILE A 6 -38.20 -5.14 -57.02
CA ILE A 6 -38.07 -4.72 -55.60
C ILE A 6 -39.51 -4.58 -55.02
N LEU A 7 -39.72 -4.78 -53.70
CA LEU A 7 -40.40 -3.87 -52.74
C LEU A 7 -41.16 -4.58 -51.60
N ASN A 8 -41.12 -3.87 -50.49
CA ASN A 8 -41.28 -4.28 -49.09
C ASN A 8 -42.42 -3.45 -48.49
N VAL A 9 -43.48 -4.05 -47.90
CA VAL A 9 -44.22 -3.49 -46.74
C VAL A 9 -45.32 -4.43 -46.22
N GLY A 10 -45.47 -4.47 -44.89
CA GLY A 10 -46.72 -4.77 -44.17
C GLY A 10 -46.81 -6.21 -43.61
N ALA A 11 -46.42 -6.47 -42.35
CA ALA A 11 -47.27 -6.37 -41.14
C ALA A 11 -48.49 -7.32 -41.21
N CYS A 12 -48.79 -8.25 -40.30
CA CYS A 12 -48.65 -8.27 -38.85
C CYS A 12 -49.34 -9.54 -38.25
N HIS A 13 -49.00 -9.88 -36.99
CA HIS A 13 -49.68 -10.80 -36.03
C HIS A 13 -49.54 -12.32 -36.29
N ALA A 14 -49.22 -13.20 -35.33
CA ALA A 14 -49.19 -13.15 -33.85
C ALA A 14 -48.13 -14.18 -33.31
N GLN A 15 -47.37 -13.87 -32.25
CA GLN A 15 -47.47 -14.40 -30.86
C GLN A 15 -47.19 -15.92 -30.72
N ASP A 16 -46.41 -16.47 -29.80
CA ASP A 16 -45.74 -16.09 -28.55
C ASP A 16 -44.44 -16.95 -28.48
N ASN A 17 -43.39 -16.74 -27.68
CA ASN A 17 -43.29 -16.62 -26.23
C ASN A 17 -41.76 -16.65 -25.95
N ILE A 18 -41.19 -15.72 -25.18
CA ILE A 18 -40.27 -15.94 -24.04
C ILE A 18 -40.00 -14.57 -23.41
N THR A 19 -40.37 -14.52 -22.15
CA THR A 19 -40.55 -13.40 -21.22
C THR A 19 -39.32 -12.50 -21.05
N ALA A 20 -39.46 -11.22 -21.40
CA ALA A 20 -38.64 -10.14 -20.86
C ALA A 20 -39.47 -9.39 -19.81
N ASN A 21 -39.36 -9.79 -18.54
CA ASN A 21 -39.91 -9.00 -17.45
C ASN A 21 -38.89 -7.96 -17.00
N ASN A 22 -39.05 -6.78 -17.61
CA ASN A 22 -38.73 -5.50 -17.02
C ASN A 22 -39.39 -5.42 -15.62
N THR A 23 -38.59 -5.41 -14.57
CA THR A 23 -39.02 -4.87 -13.28
C THR A 23 -38.07 -3.75 -12.92
N GLN A 24 -38.58 -2.55 -13.13
CA GLN A 24 -38.26 -1.37 -12.35
C GLN A 24 -38.50 -1.72 -10.88
N THR A 25 -37.45 -2.14 -10.18
CA THR A 25 -37.44 -2.19 -8.72
C THR A 25 -36.84 -0.89 -8.21
N ASP A 26 -37.79 -0.05 -7.79
CA ASP A 26 -37.72 0.93 -6.72
C ASP A 26 -36.43 0.85 -5.88
N TYR A 27 -35.54 1.84 -6.04
CA TYR A 27 -34.44 2.07 -5.12
C TYR A 27 -35.00 2.75 -3.87
N GLN A 28 -35.70 1.97 -3.03
CA GLN A 28 -35.97 2.38 -1.67
C GLN A 28 -34.66 2.40 -0.90
N SER A 29 -34.36 3.60 -0.41
CA SER A 29 -33.27 3.91 0.49
C SER A 29 -33.47 3.18 1.82
N GLU A 30 -32.63 2.19 2.10
CA GLU A 30 -32.42 1.74 3.47
C GLU A 30 -30.96 1.98 3.87
N ASN A 31 -30.81 3.05 4.65
CA ASN A 31 -29.66 3.41 5.43
C ASN A 31 -29.18 2.22 6.26
N LEU A 32 -27.91 1.85 6.08
CA LEU A 32 -27.16 1.11 7.08
C LEU A 32 -25.85 1.86 7.38
N TYR A 33 -25.98 2.71 8.40
CA TYR A 33 -24.93 3.28 9.26
C TYR A 33 -23.97 4.32 8.64
N ALA A 34 -24.45 5.56 8.58
CA ALA A 34 -23.62 6.72 8.90
C ALA A 34 -23.49 6.79 10.43
N ALA A 35 -22.30 6.52 10.96
CA ALA A 35 -21.94 7.00 12.30
C ALA A 35 -21.61 8.49 12.18
N ALA A 36 -22.13 9.31 13.09
CA ALA A 36 -21.89 10.75 13.11
C ALA A 36 -20.40 11.05 13.36
N GLY A 37 -19.71 11.51 12.31
CA GLY A 37 -18.31 11.93 12.31
C GLY A 37 -17.70 11.75 10.91
N ASP A 38 -17.63 12.84 10.14
CA ASP A 38 -17.14 12.97 8.75
C ASP A 38 -18.01 12.39 7.62
N ALA A 39 -18.99 13.18 7.16
CA ALA A 39 -19.64 12.96 5.86
C ALA A 39 -18.61 13.12 4.73
N GLN A 40 -18.15 11.99 4.16
CA GLN A 40 -17.23 11.98 3.03
C GLN A 40 -17.91 12.58 1.79
N THR A 41 -17.36 13.66 1.24
CA THR A 41 -17.97 14.31 0.07
C THR A 41 -17.89 13.43 -1.18
N PRO A 42 -18.94 13.34 -2.01
CA PRO A 42 -18.89 12.64 -3.29
C PRO A 42 -17.71 13.11 -4.15
N VAL A 43 -17.04 12.17 -4.82
CA VAL A 43 -15.93 12.45 -5.75
C VAL A 43 -16.37 12.15 -7.18
N THR A 44 -15.78 12.82 -8.17
CA THR A 44 -16.10 12.53 -9.58
C THR A 44 -15.23 11.40 -10.13
N THR A 45 -15.73 10.68 -11.13
CA THR A 45 -14.94 9.74 -11.94
C THR A 45 -13.63 10.38 -12.44
N GLY A 46 -13.65 11.67 -12.80
CA GLY A 46 -12.49 12.45 -13.20
C GLY A 46 -11.41 12.55 -12.11
N ASN A 47 -11.81 12.85 -10.87
CA ASN A 47 -10.86 12.87 -9.74
C ASN A 47 -10.22 11.50 -9.51
N VAL A 48 -11.01 10.43 -9.64
CA VAL A 48 -10.53 9.05 -9.49
C VAL A 48 -9.54 8.69 -10.60
N ILE A 49 -9.78 9.11 -11.85
CA ILE A 49 -8.86 8.89 -12.99
C ILE A 49 -7.50 9.54 -12.72
N THR A 50 -7.49 10.81 -12.29
CA THR A 50 -6.25 11.54 -11.99
C THR A 50 -5.47 10.86 -10.87
N ALA A 51 -6.14 10.49 -9.78
CA ALA A 51 -5.53 9.77 -8.67
C ALA A 51 -5.04 8.37 -9.08
N ALA A 52 -5.74 7.69 -9.99
CA ALA A 52 -5.34 6.35 -10.43
C ALA A 52 -4.01 6.36 -11.19
N LYS A 53 -3.71 7.44 -11.93
CA LYS A 53 -2.42 7.61 -12.61
C LYS A 53 -1.27 7.70 -11.60
N THR A 54 -1.42 8.47 -10.53
CA THR A 54 -0.40 8.60 -9.48
C THR A 54 -0.22 7.28 -8.72
N VAL A 55 -1.30 6.55 -8.46
CA VAL A 55 -1.25 5.21 -7.83
C VAL A 55 -0.55 4.19 -8.72
N LYS A 56 -0.81 4.21 -10.02
CA LYS A 56 -0.12 3.34 -10.99
C LYS A 56 1.39 3.61 -10.95
N ASP A 57 1.80 4.87 -11.04
CA ASP A 57 3.22 5.24 -11.06
C ASP A 57 3.91 4.90 -9.72
N TYR A 58 3.21 5.13 -8.59
CA TYR A 58 3.69 4.70 -7.28
C TYR A 58 3.86 3.18 -7.20
N ALA A 59 2.89 2.42 -7.68
CA ALA A 59 2.94 0.96 -7.62
C ALA A 59 4.03 0.36 -8.51
N GLU A 60 4.28 0.95 -9.68
CA GLU A 60 5.40 0.55 -10.54
C GLU A 60 6.75 0.84 -9.90
N LYS A 61 6.87 1.95 -9.17
CA LYS A 61 8.10 2.33 -8.48
C LYS A 61 8.37 1.53 -7.20
N ASN A 62 7.31 1.26 -6.42
CA ASN A 62 7.44 0.74 -5.05
C ASN A 62 6.98 -0.72 -4.91
N ASN A 63 6.46 -1.33 -5.98
CA ASN A 63 5.85 -2.67 -5.95
C ASN A 63 4.81 -2.84 -4.82
N ALA A 64 4.08 -1.76 -4.51
CA ALA A 64 3.10 -1.66 -3.44
C ALA A 64 2.05 -0.59 -3.76
N ILE A 65 0.85 -0.69 -3.19
CA ILE A 65 -0.18 0.35 -3.32
C ILE A 65 0.01 1.36 -2.18
N PRO A 66 -0.05 2.68 -2.44
CA PRO A 66 0.08 3.68 -1.38
C PRO A 66 -1.06 3.52 -0.37
N SER A 67 -0.78 3.62 0.94
CA SER A 67 -1.77 3.38 2.00
C SER A 67 -2.97 4.33 1.94
N THR A 68 -2.75 5.56 1.47
CA THR A 68 -3.77 6.58 1.23
C THR A 68 -3.57 7.23 -0.13
N VAL A 69 -4.67 7.73 -0.69
CA VAL A 69 -4.72 8.37 -2.01
C VAL A 69 -5.56 9.64 -1.89
N GLN A 70 -5.02 10.75 -2.39
CA GLN A 70 -5.79 11.99 -2.50
C GLN A 70 -6.66 11.94 -3.77
N VAL A 71 -7.98 12.09 -3.60
CA VAL A 71 -8.99 12.09 -4.67
C VAL A 71 -9.79 13.37 -4.56
N GLY A 72 -9.45 14.35 -5.41
CA GLY A 72 -9.99 15.70 -5.28
C GLY A 72 -9.51 16.33 -3.96
N SER A 73 -10.44 16.77 -3.12
CA SER A 73 -10.15 17.30 -1.78
C SER A 73 -10.10 16.24 -0.68
N GLN A 74 -10.43 14.98 -0.99
CA GLN A 74 -10.56 13.91 0.00
C GLN A 74 -9.30 13.03 0.04
N ASN A 75 -8.88 12.64 1.24
CA ASN A 75 -7.88 11.60 1.44
C ASN A 75 -8.60 10.28 1.77
N VAL A 76 -8.46 9.28 0.91
CA VAL A 76 -9.11 7.98 1.06
C VAL A 76 -8.06 6.88 1.28
N THR A 77 -8.42 5.80 1.97
CA THR A 77 -7.52 4.64 2.10
C THR A 77 -7.37 3.90 0.77
N LYS A 78 -6.34 3.05 0.63
CA LYS A 78 -6.19 2.18 -0.55
C LYS A 78 -7.39 1.26 -0.80
N GLU A 79 -8.05 0.81 0.27
CA GLU A 79 -9.26 -0.02 0.20
C GLU A 79 -10.43 0.76 -0.38
N GLN A 80 -10.67 1.96 0.14
CA GLN A 80 -11.69 2.87 -0.36
C GLN A 80 -11.38 3.28 -1.79
N PHE A 81 -10.12 3.56 -2.10
CA PHE A 81 -9.70 3.92 -3.44
C PHE A 81 -9.90 2.78 -4.44
N THR A 82 -9.68 1.52 -4.02
CA THR A 82 -9.97 0.34 -4.86
C THR A 82 -11.45 0.27 -5.24
N TYR A 83 -12.34 0.57 -4.30
CA TYR A 83 -13.78 0.69 -4.58
C TYR A 83 -14.08 1.83 -5.58
N LEU A 84 -13.52 3.02 -5.35
CA LEU A 84 -13.71 4.17 -6.22
C LEU A 84 -13.23 3.89 -7.64
N MET A 85 -12.07 3.25 -7.80
CA MET A 85 -11.55 2.84 -9.10
C MET A 85 -12.48 1.84 -9.78
N ALA A 86 -13.01 0.86 -9.05
CA ALA A 86 -13.97 -0.09 -9.60
C ALA A 86 -15.25 0.61 -10.09
N GLN A 87 -15.83 1.51 -9.31
CA GLN A 87 -16.99 2.32 -9.73
C GLN A 87 -16.68 3.23 -10.92
N ALA A 88 -15.51 3.87 -10.94
CA ALA A 88 -15.07 4.72 -12.06
C ALA A 88 -14.96 3.92 -13.36
N ILE A 89 -14.37 2.72 -13.33
CA ILE A 89 -14.30 1.83 -14.50
C ILE A 89 -15.69 1.48 -15.01
N LEU A 90 -16.64 1.18 -14.10
CA LEU A 90 -18.02 0.83 -14.46
C LEU A 90 -18.79 2.04 -15.04
N ASN A 91 -18.62 3.23 -14.46
CA ASN A 91 -19.20 4.47 -14.98
C ASN A 91 -18.70 4.76 -16.39
N ILE A 92 -17.38 4.73 -16.60
CA ILE A 92 -16.76 4.91 -17.92
C ILE A 92 -17.28 3.88 -18.91
N ASN A 93 -17.44 2.62 -18.51
CA ASN A 93 -17.95 1.58 -19.39
C ASN A 93 -19.43 1.77 -19.75
N ARG A 94 -20.23 2.36 -18.86
CA ARG A 94 -21.66 2.62 -19.06
C ARG A 94 -21.91 3.83 -19.96
N ASP A 95 -21.28 4.95 -19.65
CA ASP A 95 -21.63 6.26 -20.25
C ASP A 95 -20.43 7.07 -20.75
N GLY A 96 -19.20 6.62 -20.49
CA GLY A 96 -17.97 7.32 -20.89
C GLY A 96 -17.75 8.67 -20.19
N LYS A 97 -18.56 9.03 -19.19
CA LYS A 97 -18.50 10.35 -18.55
C LYS A 97 -17.52 10.34 -17.38
N THR A 98 -16.78 11.44 -17.25
CA THR A 98 -15.88 11.70 -16.12
C THR A 98 -16.53 12.51 -15.00
N THR A 99 -17.72 13.07 -15.23
CA THR A 99 -18.44 13.92 -14.26
C THR A 99 -19.34 13.14 -13.31
N THR A 100 -19.60 11.86 -13.58
CA THR A 100 -20.43 11.01 -12.71
C THR A 100 -19.82 10.96 -11.31
N THR A 101 -20.64 11.29 -10.31
CA THR A 101 -20.24 11.28 -8.90
C THR A 101 -20.30 9.87 -8.31
N ILE A 102 -19.36 9.57 -7.44
CA ILE A 102 -19.24 8.32 -6.70
C ILE A 102 -19.16 8.70 -5.22
N SER A 103 -20.09 8.19 -4.42
CA SER A 103 -20.04 8.36 -2.98
C SER A 103 -19.00 7.41 -2.38
N PRO A 104 -17.99 7.92 -1.65
CA PRO A 104 -17.09 7.06 -0.90
C PRO A 104 -17.87 6.21 0.10
N VAL A 105 -17.41 4.97 0.30
CA VAL A 105 -17.92 4.10 1.35
C VAL A 105 -16.76 3.74 2.28
N THR A 106 -17.05 3.41 3.52
CA THR A 106 -16.04 2.82 4.41
C THR A 106 -15.70 1.42 3.91
N VAL A 107 -14.41 1.15 3.69
CA VAL A 107 -13.93 -0.15 3.22
C VAL A 107 -12.81 -0.61 4.14
N SER A 108 -13.02 -1.71 4.84
CA SER A 108 -11.98 -2.35 5.63
C SER A 108 -11.11 -3.28 4.78
N GLN A 109 -9.91 -3.58 5.29
CA GLN A 109 -8.95 -4.45 4.61
C GLN A 109 -9.45 -5.89 4.46
N ALA A 110 -8.86 -6.62 3.51
CA ALA A 110 -9.09 -8.05 3.38
C ALA A 110 -8.41 -8.81 4.54
N PRO A 111 -9.14 -9.55 5.39
CA PRO A 111 -8.57 -10.19 6.57
C PRO A 111 -7.57 -11.29 6.24
N ASN A 112 -7.77 -12.03 5.14
CA ASN A 112 -6.91 -13.13 4.72
C ASN A 112 -6.54 -12.99 3.24
N SER A 113 -5.76 -11.95 2.92
CA SER A 113 -5.32 -11.68 1.55
C SER A 113 -4.54 -12.85 0.95
N THR A 114 -4.96 -13.34 -0.22
CA THR A 114 -4.31 -14.44 -0.94
C THR A 114 -4.41 -14.24 -2.45
N GLY A 115 -3.67 -15.04 -3.22
CA GLY A 115 -3.63 -14.96 -4.68
C GLY A 115 -2.33 -14.35 -5.20
N LYS A 116 -1.84 -14.90 -6.32
CA LYS A 116 -0.56 -14.53 -6.95
C LYS A 116 -0.63 -14.52 -8.47
N ALA A 117 -1.84 -14.63 -9.03
CA ALA A 117 -2.03 -14.73 -10.47
C ALA A 117 -1.50 -13.49 -11.19
N THR A 118 -0.76 -13.74 -12.27
CA THR A 118 -0.24 -12.72 -13.20
C THR A 118 -0.61 -13.12 -14.62
N GLY A 119 -0.71 -12.16 -15.53
CA GLY A 119 -1.09 -12.43 -16.91
C GLY A 119 -1.88 -11.29 -17.51
N THR A 120 -2.67 -11.55 -18.55
CA THR A 120 -3.43 -10.52 -19.25
C THR A 120 -4.93 -10.76 -19.14
N LEU A 121 -5.68 -9.74 -18.73
CA LEU A 121 -7.14 -9.73 -18.73
C LEU A 121 -7.67 -8.93 -19.92
N LYS A 122 -8.60 -9.51 -20.69
CA LYS A 122 -9.33 -8.78 -21.74
C LYS A 122 -10.34 -7.82 -21.11
N LYS A 123 -10.85 -6.87 -21.91
CA LYS A 123 -11.86 -5.88 -21.49
C LYS A 123 -13.04 -6.48 -20.76
N SER A 124 -13.70 -7.48 -21.34
CA SER A 124 -14.83 -8.15 -20.69
C SER A 124 -14.45 -8.69 -19.30
N ASN A 125 -13.27 -9.32 -19.16
CA ASN A 125 -12.84 -9.93 -17.90
C ASN A 125 -12.53 -8.90 -16.81
N TYR A 126 -11.84 -7.79 -17.13
CA TYR A 126 -11.56 -6.78 -16.11
C TYR A 126 -12.81 -5.94 -15.76
N ILE A 127 -13.79 -5.82 -16.65
CA ILE A 127 -15.09 -5.22 -16.33
C ILE A 127 -15.85 -6.11 -15.35
N THR A 128 -15.88 -7.44 -15.58
CA THR A 128 -16.43 -8.40 -14.63
C THR A 128 -15.73 -8.33 -13.27
N LEU A 129 -14.40 -8.22 -13.26
CA LEU A 129 -13.61 -8.02 -12.04
C LEU A 129 -14.00 -6.74 -11.29
N ALA A 130 -14.15 -5.61 -11.99
CA ALA A 130 -14.56 -4.35 -11.38
C ALA A 130 -15.97 -4.45 -10.77
N SER A 131 -16.91 -5.08 -11.48
CA SER A 131 -18.27 -5.32 -10.98
C SER A 131 -18.28 -6.20 -9.74
N SER A 132 -17.56 -7.34 -9.76
CA SER A 132 -17.54 -8.28 -8.63
C SER A 132 -16.91 -7.67 -7.37
N VAL A 133 -15.81 -6.92 -7.53
CA VAL A 133 -15.14 -6.23 -6.42
C VAL A 133 -16.03 -5.14 -5.84
N ALA A 134 -16.66 -4.31 -6.67
CA ALA A 134 -17.54 -3.25 -6.19
C ALA A 134 -18.76 -3.80 -5.45
N ASN A 135 -19.39 -4.85 -5.98
CA ASN A 135 -20.54 -5.49 -5.34
C ASN A 135 -20.13 -6.17 -4.02
N PHE A 136 -19.00 -6.87 -4.01
CA PHE A 136 -18.48 -7.47 -2.78
C PHE A 136 -18.29 -6.43 -1.68
N ILE A 137 -17.67 -5.29 -2.01
CA ILE A 137 -17.44 -4.21 -1.05
C ILE A 137 -18.76 -3.61 -0.54
N LYS A 138 -19.73 -3.35 -1.43
CA LYS A 138 -21.06 -2.85 -1.03
C LYS A 138 -21.76 -3.81 -0.06
N THR A 139 -21.64 -5.11 -0.28
CA THR A 139 -22.30 -6.13 0.56
C THR A 139 -21.54 -6.39 1.86
N ASN A 140 -20.21 -6.35 1.86
CA ASN A 140 -19.38 -6.86 2.97
C ASN A 140 -18.61 -5.77 3.73
N GLY A 141 -18.63 -4.52 3.27
CA GLY A 141 -17.89 -3.40 3.89
C GLY A 141 -16.36 -3.58 3.91
N ARG A 142 -15.82 -4.47 3.07
CA ARG A 142 -14.40 -4.83 3.05
C ARG A 142 -13.92 -5.30 1.68
N LEU A 143 -12.61 -5.28 1.46
CA LEU A 143 -12.01 -5.92 0.28
C LEU A 143 -12.17 -7.45 0.33
N PRO A 144 -12.37 -8.11 -0.84
CA PRO A 144 -12.33 -9.56 -0.90
C PRO A 144 -10.93 -10.06 -0.59
N ASN A 145 -10.81 -11.28 -0.06
CA ASN A 145 -9.50 -11.91 0.19
C ASN A 145 -8.70 -12.17 -1.10
N TYR A 146 -9.43 -12.36 -2.20
CA TYR A 146 -8.94 -12.50 -3.56
C TYR A 146 -10.11 -12.32 -4.52
N ALA A 147 -9.83 -12.04 -5.79
CA ALA A 147 -10.80 -12.19 -6.87
C ALA A 147 -10.39 -13.34 -7.79
N THR A 148 -11.32 -14.24 -8.07
CA THR A 148 -11.13 -15.32 -9.05
C THR A 148 -11.33 -14.76 -10.45
N THR A 149 -10.36 -14.99 -11.34
CA THR A 149 -10.41 -14.57 -12.75
C THR A 149 -9.96 -15.69 -13.67
N VAL A 150 -10.05 -15.46 -14.98
CA VAL A 150 -9.57 -16.41 -16.02
C VAL A 150 -8.07 -16.67 -15.96
N ILE A 151 -7.27 -15.81 -15.31
CA ILE A 151 -5.83 -16.02 -15.11
C ILE A 151 -5.49 -16.60 -13.72
N GLY A 152 -6.50 -16.86 -12.89
CA GLY A 152 -6.35 -17.36 -11.52
C GLY A 152 -6.77 -16.35 -10.44
N LYS A 153 -6.41 -16.64 -9.19
CA LYS A 153 -6.73 -15.81 -8.01
C LYS A 153 -5.78 -14.61 -7.91
N ILE A 154 -6.35 -13.41 -7.94
CA ILE A 154 -5.64 -12.13 -7.82
C ILE A 154 -5.87 -11.57 -6.40
N ASN A 155 -4.80 -11.15 -5.72
CA ASN A 155 -4.89 -10.52 -4.41
C ASN A 155 -5.37 -9.06 -4.49
N PRO A 156 -5.84 -8.46 -3.38
CA PRO A 156 -6.42 -7.12 -3.34
C PRO A 156 -5.48 -6.00 -3.84
N GLU A 157 -4.19 -6.08 -3.53
CA GLU A 157 -3.19 -5.11 -3.96
C GLU A 157 -2.99 -5.16 -5.48
N SER A 158 -2.98 -6.38 -6.04
CA SER A 158 -2.89 -6.62 -7.47
C SER A 158 -4.18 -6.18 -8.20
N ILE A 159 -5.35 -6.29 -7.56
CA ILE A 159 -6.62 -5.74 -8.05
C ILE A 159 -6.52 -4.22 -8.15
N ALA A 160 -6.14 -3.56 -7.06
CA ALA A 160 -5.97 -2.11 -7.00
C ALA A 160 -4.98 -1.61 -8.06
N TYR A 161 -3.84 -2.29 -8.21
CA TYR A 161 -2.86 -1.97 -9.25
C TYR A 161 -3.44 -2.14 -10.65
N THR A 162 -4.12 -3.25 -10.91
CA THR A 162 -4.75 -3.51 -12.22
C THR A 162 -5.77 -2.42 -12.57
N MET A 163 -6.60 -2.01 -11.63
CA MET A 163 -7.57 -0.93 -11.82
C MET A 163 -6.90 0.43 -12.05
N SER A 164 -5.81 0.71 -11.32
CA SER A 164 -5.05 1.95 -11.50
C SER A 164 -4.48 2.07 -12.92
N ARG A 165 -3.99 0.96 -13.49
CA ARG A 165 -3.50 0.91 -14.88
C ARG A 165 -4.60 1.14 -15.90
N ILE A 166 -5.78 0.56 -15.69
CA ILE A 166 -6.93 0.75 -16.59
C ILE A 166 -7.31 2.23 -16.67
N LEU A 167 -7.39 2.88 -15.51
CA LEU A 167 -7.76 4.29 -15.42
C LEU A 167 -6.65 5.23 -15.89
N ALA A 168 -5.38 4.91 -15.62
CA ALA A 168 -4.24 5.63 -16.17
C ALA A 168 -4.23 5.56 -17.72
N PHE A 169 -4.52 4.38 -18.29
CA PHE A 169 -4.67 4.24 -19.73
C PHE A 169 -5.82 5.11 -20.26
N TYR A 170 -6.98 5.10 -19.58
CA TYR A 170 -8.10 5.94 -19.96
C TYR A 170 -7.76 7.43 -19.90
N ASN A 171 -6.99 7.87 -18.89
CA ASN A 171 -6.55 9.26 -18.77
C ASN A 171 -5.84 9.73 -20.05
N ASP A 172 -4.95 8.91 -20.58
CA ASP A 172 -4.09 9.28 -21.71
C ASP A 172 -4.77 9.01 -23.07
N ASN A 173 -5.67 8.01 -23.15
CA ASN A 173 -6.25 7.55 -24.42
C ASN A 173 -7.75 7.84 -24.61
N LYS A 174 -8.43 8.35 -23.57
CA LYS A 174 -9.87 8.64 -23.54
C LYS A 174 -10.78 7.46 -23.94
N ARG A 175 -10.26 6.24 -23.80
CA ARG A 175 -10.97 4.97 -24.00
C ARG A 175 -10.44 3.92 -23.04
N LEU A 176 -11.27 2.96 -22.67
CA LEU A 176 -10.81 1.81 -21.88
C LEU A 176 -9.91 0.90 -22.73
N PRO A 177 -8.87 0.28 -22.15
CA PRO A 177 -7.94 -0.57 -22.90
C PRO A 177 -8.61 -1.88 -23.32
N ASN A 178 -8.19 -2.47 -24.45
CA ASN A 178 -8.74 -3.77 -24.87
C ASN A 178 -8.29 -4.92 -23.96
N TYR A 179 -7.16 -4.74 -23.27
CA TYR A 179 -6.62 -5.66 -22.28
C TYR A 179 -5.75 -4.92 -21.26
N VAL A 180 -5.49 -5.55 -20.11
CA VAL A 180 -4.55 -5.05 -19.10
C VAL A 180 -3.71 -6.21 -18.57
N THR A 181 -2.43 -5.95 -18.31
CA THR A 181 -1.56 -6.95 -17.65
C THR A 181 -1.68 -6.81 -16.13
N VAL A 182 -1.92 -7.94 -15.47
CA VAL A 182 -1.93 -8.10 -14.02
C VAL A 182 -0.52 -8.48 -13.57
N LYS A 183 0.02 -7.71 -12.63
CA LYS A 183 1.25 -8.04 -11.89
C LYS A 183 0.89 -8.41 -10.46
N ASN A 184 1.71 -9.25 -9.85
CA ASN A 184 1.56 -9.65 -8.47
C ASN A 184 2.20 -8.60 -7.55
N ILE A 185 1.36 -7.79 -6.93
CA ILE A 185 1.71 -6.85 -5.86
C ILE A 185 1.49 -7.55 -4.52
N GLN A 186 2.41 -7.41 -3.57
CA GLN A 186 2.35 -8.13 -2.30
C GLN A 186 1.48 -7.40 -1.25
N PRO A 187 0.63 -8.12 -0.50
CA PRO A 187 -0.10 -7.55 0.63
C PRO A 187 0.83 -7.12 1.76
N THR A 188 0.65 -5.88 2.23
CA THR A 188 1.26 -5.38 3.46
C THR A 188 0.35 -5.79 4.63
N ASN A 189 0.63 -6.90 5.30
CA ASN A 189 -0.14 -7.34 6.46
C ASN A 189 -0.02 -6.31 7.61
N SER A 190 -1.12 -5.71 8.05
CA SER A 190 -1.18 -4.92 9.30
C SER A 190 -2.56 -5.03 9.92
N GLY A 191 -2.71 -5.94 10.88
CA GLY A 191 -3.89 -6.06 11.74
C GLY A 191 -3.73 -5.28 13.05
N SER A 192 -4.86 -4.77 13.54
CA SER A 192 -5.16 -4.21 14.86
C SER A 192 -4.62 -2.83 15.25
N SER A 193 -5.52 -1.84 15.14
CA SER A 193 -5.50 -0.59 15.88
C SER A 193 -5.96 -0.79 17.33
N SER A 194 -5.34 -0.08 18.28
CA SER A 194 -5.99 0.43 19.48
C SER A 194 -5.63 1.92 19.59
N THR A 195 -6.67 2.71 19.81
CA THR A 195 -6.76 4.17 19.86
C THR A 195 -5.80 4.86 20.83
N THR A 196 -5.26 6.04 20.47
CA THR A 196 -5.51 7.34 21.15
C THR A 196 -5.00 8.49 20.26
N GLN A 197 -5.75 9.59 20.29
CA GLN A 197 -5.75 10.78 19.44
C GLN A 197 -4.59 11.75 19.78
N GLY A 198 -3.99 12.39 18.76
CA GLY A 198 -2.99 13.44 18.94
C GLY A 198 -2.14 13.76 17.69
N ASP A 199 -2.78 14.38 16.69
CA ASP A 199 -2.24 15.33 15.69
C ASP A 199 -0.87 15.09 15.00
N THR A 200 -0.92 14.62 13.75
CA THR A 200 -0.42 15.25 12.50
C THR A 200 -0.33 14.14 11.45
N SER A 201 -1.26 14.13 10.50
CA SER A 201 -1.50 13.03 9.55
C SER A 201 -0.28 12.64 8.71
N ASN A 202 0.39 11.56 9.12
CA ASN A 202 1.40 10.86 8.32
C ASN A 202 0.99 9.39 8.09
N SER A 203 -0.13 9.21 7.36
CA SER A 203 -0.75 7.89 7.14
C SER A 203 0.14 6.88 6.37
N GLY A 204 1.26 7.33 5.79
CA GLY A 204 2.28 6.46 5.18
C GLY A 204 3.34 5.95 6.16
N LEU A 205 3.48 6.59 7.33
CA LEU A 205 4.53 6.32 8.31
C LEU A 205 4.09 5.47 9.50
N THR A 206 2.79 5.26 9.68
CA THR A 206 2.23 4.44 10.77
C THR A 206 2.81 3.02 10.78
N GLN A 207 3.02 2.42 9.61
CA GLN A 207 3.68 1.10 9.49
C GLN A 207 5.13 1.10 10.00
N TYR A 208 5.78 2.27 10.00
CA TYR A 208 7.15 2.47 10.46
C TYR A 208 7.19 2.91 11.93
N LEU A 209 6.07 2.87 12.65
CA LEU A 209 5.98 3.12 14.10
C LEU A 209 5.64 1.84 14.89
N VAL A 210 5.15 0.79 14.24
CA VAL A 210 4.66 -0.42 14.92
C VAL A 210 5.75 -1.47 15.15
N ALA A 211 5.51 -2.34 16.14
CA ALA A 211 6.34 -3.51 16.39
C ALA A 211 6.29 -4.51 15.24
N THR A 212 7.36 -5.28 15.07
CA THR A 212 7.41 -6.48 14.20
C THR A 212 8.15 -7.61 14.91
N ALA A 213 8.19 -8.82 14.33
CA ALA A 213 8.73 -10.01 14.99
C ALA A 213 10.12 -9.81 15.63
N ASN A 214 11.04 -9.15 14.92
CA ASN A 214 12.40 -8.87 15.37
C ASN A 214 12.62 -7.41 15.78
N CYS A 215 11.56 -6.60 15.73
CA CYS A 215 11.52 -5.19 16.09
C CYS A 215 10.51 -5.01 17.23
N GLN A 216 10.87 -5.48 18.42
CA GLN A 216 9.92 -5.59 19.54
C GLN A 216 9.72 -4.25 20.25
N VAL A 217 9.10 -3.28 19.56
CA VAL A 217 8.84 -1.90 20.03
C VAL A 217 8.10 -1.84 21.36
N ASN A 218 7.20 -2.80 21.60
CA ASN A 218 6.37 -2.86 22.80
C ASN A 218 7.06 -3.56 23.99
N ASP A 219 8.31 -4.00 23.83
CA ASP A 219 9.05 -4.60 24.93
C ASP A 219 9.40 -3.53 26.00
N PRO A 220 9.14 -3.79 27.29
CA PRO A 220 9.40 -2.81 28.35
C PRO A 220 10.84 -2.29 28.39
N SER A 221 11.83 -3.13 28.08
CA SER A 221 13.25 -2.72 28.09
C SER A 221 13.58 -1.76 26.95
N ILE A 222 12.95 -1.95 25.78
CA ILE A 222 13.08 -1.06 24.62
C ILE A 222 12.40 0.28 24.92
N GLN A 223 11.17 0.27 25.43
CA GLN A 223 10.43 1.49 25.77
C GLN A 223 11.13 2.31 26.86
N ALA A 224 11.63 1.64 27.91
CA ALA A 224 12.34 2.30 29.00
C ALA A 224 13.61 2.99 28.50
N LEU A 225 14.41 2.29 27.70
CA LEU A 225 15.63 2.85 27.14
C LEU A 225 15.33 3.98 26.14
N ALA A 226 14.38 3.81 25.22
CA ALA A 226 14.01 4.86 24.28
C ALA A 226 13.55 6.14 25.02
N SER A 227 12.75 5.99 26.07
CA SER A 227 12.32 7.10 26.93
C SER A 227 13.50 7.75 27.64
N GLN A 228 14.45 6.97 28.15
CA GLN A 228 15.66 7.48 28.79
C GLN A 228 16.53 8.29 27.82
N LEU A 229 16.80 7.75 26.62
CA LEU A 229 17.66 8.38 25.62
C LEU A 229 17.08 9.68 25.07
N THR A 230 15.75 9.79 25.05
CA THR A 230 15.04 10.94 24.46
C THR A 230 14.54 11.95 25.50
N LYS A 231 14.79 11.70 26.78
CA LYS A 231 14.31 12.54 27.88
C LYS A 231 14.83 13.98 27.74
N GLY A 232 13.89 14.93 27.72
CA GLY A 232 14.20 16.37 27.63
C GLY A 232 14.61 16.85 26.23
N LEU A 233 14.66 15.98 25.22
CA LEU A 233 14.96 16.36 23.85
C LEU A 233 13.68 16.82 23.13
N ALA A 234 13.69 18.05 22.63
CA ALA A 234 12.55 18.64 21.94
C ALA A 234 12.47 18.24 20.46
N SER A 235 13.60 18.24 19.75
CA SER A 235 13.61 17.98 18.30
C SER A 235 13.61 16.48 17.97
N THR A 236 12.93 16.14 16.88
CA THR A 236 12.94 14.80 16.25
C THR A 236 14.37 14.38 15.87
N TRP A 237 15.19 15.34 15.40
CA TRP A 237 16.59 15.12 15.07
C TRP A 237 17.43 14.75 16.29
N ASP A 238 17.29 15.47 17.40
CA ASP A 238 18.06 15.17 18.62
C ASP A 238 17.70 13.80 19.20
N LYS A 239 16.40 13.45 19.18
CA LYS A 239 15.94 12.12 19.57
C LYS A 239 16.54 11.03 18.67
N ALA A 240 16.47 11.22 17.35
CA ALA A 240 17.01 10.27 16.38
C ALA A 240 18.53 10.10 16.55
N LYS A 241 19.26 11.21 16.73
CA LYS A 241 20.70 11.23 16.91
C LYS A 241 21.13 10.57 18.22
N ALA A 242 20.42 10.83 19.32
CA ALA A 242 20.69 10.19 20.61
C ALA A 242 20.53 8.67 20.54
N ILE A 243 19.45 8.19 19.92
CA ILE A 243 19.20 6.76 19.72
C ILE A 243 20.27 6.13 18.84
N PHE A 244 20.55 6.72 17.68
CA PHE A 244 21.57 6.23 16.76
C PHE A 244 22.95 6.14 17.43
N ASN A 245 23.40 7.21 18.10
CA ASN A 245 24.70 7.26 18.75
C ASN A 245 24.80 6.19 19.84
N TRP A 246 23.75 6.05 20.66
CA TRP A 246 23.77 5.06 21.73
C TRP A 246 23.91 3.65 21.18
N VAL A 247 23.17 3.27 20.14
CA VAL A 247 23.30 1.92 19.55
C VAL A 247 24.68 1.72 18.95
N ARG A 248 25.19 2.69 18.19
CA ARG A 248 26.53 2.64 17.58
C ARG A 248 27.64 2.47 18.61
N ASP A 249 27.50 3.11 19.77
CA ASP A 249 28.56 3.18 20.78
C ASP A 249 28.45 2.09 21.86
N ASN A 250 27.31 1.38 21.96
CA ASN A 250 27.05 0.41 23.03
C ASN A 250 26.77 -1.01 22.53
N ILE A 251 26.87 -1.28 21.23
CA ILE A 251 26.67 -2.60 20.64
C ILE A 251 27.89 -2.96 19.80
N ASP A 252 28.51 -4.09 20.14
CA ASP A 252 29.67 -4.59 19.40
C ASP A 252 29.26 -5.33 18.13
N TYR A 253 29.97 -5.10 17.03
CA TYR A 253 29.74 -5.84 15.80
C TYR A 253 30.27 -7.27 15.91
N ASN A 254 29.42 -8.26 15.61
CA ASN A 254 29.82 -9.66 15.46
C ASN A 254 29.17 -10.26 14.21
N PHE A 255 29.96 -11.00 13.44
CA PHE A 255 29.48 -11.59 12.19
C PHE A 255 28.70 -12.89 12.43
N TYR A 256 27.48 -12.93 11.91
CA TYR A 256 26.67 -14.13 11.73
C TYR A 256 25.60 -13.85 10.66
N TYR A 257 24.98 -14.91 10.15
CA TYR A 257 23.97 -14.80 9.11
C TYR A 257 22.61 -14.39 9.66
N ASN A 258 21.92 -13.52 8.91
CA ASN A 258 20.53 -13.11 9.13
C ASN A 258 20.24 -12.60 10.55
N THR A 259 18.95 -12.51 10.88
CA THR A 259 18.52 -12.14 12.22
C THR A 259 18.79 -13.27 13.22
N ARG A 260 19.42 -12.96 14.36
CA ARG A 260 19.64 -13.93 15.45
C ARG A 260 18.96 -13.52 16.75
N TYR A 261 19.04 -12.25 17.10
CA TYR A 261 18.65 -11.77 18.42
C TYR A 261 17.42 -10.85 18.40
N GLY A 262 17.14 -10.20 17.27
CA GLY A 262 16.17 -9.10 17.21
C GLY A 262 16.58 -7.94 18.12
N ALA A 263 15.71 -6.95 18.27
CA ALA A 263 16.01 -5.75 19.06
C ALA A 263 16.27 -6.08 20.55
N VAL A 264 15.39 -6.87 21.18
CA VAL A 264 15.49 -7.18 22.61
C VAL A 264 16.71 -8.03 22.93
N GLY A 265 16.99 -9.05 22.11
CA GLY A 265 18.20 -9.86 22.30
C GLY A 265 19.46 -9.02 22.07
N THR A 266 19.48 -8.15 21.07
CA THR A 266 20.62 -7.24 20.82
C THR A 266 20.87 -6.31 22.00
N LEU A 267 19.80 -5.72 22.55
CA LEU A 267 19.87 -4.89 23.76
C LEU A 267 20.44 -5.66 24.96
N LYS A 268 20.03 -6.92 25.13
CA LYS A 268 20.48 -7.80 26.22
C LYS A 268 21.94 -8.21 26.07
N TYR A 269 22.34 -8.68 24.88
CA TYR A 269 23.64 -9.32 24.65
C TYR A 269 24.74 -8.35 24.24
N ARG A 270 24.40 -7.11 23.88
CA ARG A 270 25.37 -6.06 23.53
C ARG A 270 26.26 -6.40 22.34
N THR A 271 25.81 -7.31 21.48
CA THR A 271 26.50 -7.70 20.26
C THR A 271 25.51 -7.99 19.14
N ALA A 272 25.85 -7.60 17.92
CA ALA A 272 24.98 -7.84 16.76
C ALA A 272 25.71 -7.81 15.42
N ASN A 273 25.11 -8.44 14.40
CA ASN A 273 25.44 -8.20 13.00
C ASN A 273 24.67 -6.97 12.44
N CYS A 274 24.69 -6.75 11.13
CA CYS A 274 23.99 -5.63 10.49
C CYS A 274 22.46 -5.66 10.66
N CYS A 275 21.82 -6.82 10.53
CA CYS A 275 20.37 -6.97 10.71
C CYS A 275 19.95 -6.62 12.13
N ASP A 276 20.64 -7.19 13.12
CA ASP A 276 20.31 -7.02 14.54
C ASP A 276 20.65 -5.60 15.05
N HIS A 277 21.71 -4.96 14.53
CA HIS A 277 21.93 -3.52 14.74
C HIS A 277 20.76 -2.69 14.22
N ALA A 278 20.32 -2.95 12.98
CA ALA A 278 19.20 -2.25 12.39
C ALA A 278 17.91 -2.48 13.20
N HIS A 279 17.67 -3.71 13.70
CA HIS A 279 16.53 -4.01 14.56
C HIS A 279 16.50 -3.16 15.82
N LEU A 280 17.63 -3.04 16.52
CA LEU A 280 17.67 -2.25 17.75
C LEU A 280 17.50 -0.75 17.48
N VAL A 281 18.16 -0.20 16.44
CA VAL A 281 17.96 1.21 16.03
C VAL A 281 16.48 1.48 15.72
N VAL A 282 15.87 0.63 14.88
CA VAL A 282 14.47 0.80 14.47
C VAL A 282 13.53 0.65 15.66
N ALA A 283 13.74 -0.33 16.54
CA ALA A 283 12.86 -0.55 17.69
C ALA A 283 12.89 0.63 18.68
N LEU A 284 14.07 1.14 19.01
CA LEU A 284 14.22 2.30 19.89
C LEU A 284 13.62 3.56 19.27
N ALA A 285 13.87 3.80 17.98
CA ALA A 285 13.29 4.95 17.27
C ALA A 285 11.76 4.90 17.25
N ARG A 286 11.17 3.74 16.92
CA ARG A 286 9.73 3.53 16.93
C ARG A 286 9.12 3.72 18.33
N ALA A 287 9.79 3.19 19.37
CA ALA A 287 9.36 3.38 20.75
C ALA A 287 9.41 4.84 21.20
N ALA A 288 10.30 5.66 20.60
CA ALA A 288 10.36 7.10 20.79
C ALA A 288 9.40 7.90 19.88
N GLY A 289 8.54 7.23 19.11
CA GLY A 289 7.58 7.87 18.20
C GLY A 289 8.20 8.36 16.89
N LEU A 290 9.44 7.95 16.56
CA LEU A 290 10.10 8.27 15.30
C LEU A 290 9.86 7.16 14.28
N PRO A 291 9.27 7.46 13.11
CA PRO A 291 9.12 6.46 12.07
C PRO A 291 10.48 5.96 11.60
N ALA A 292 10.68 4.65 11.60
CA ALA A 292 11.95 4.01 11.27
C ALA A 292 11.72 2.79 10.36
N ARG A 293 12.59 2.59 9.38
CA ARG A 293 12.50 1.48 8.40
C ARG A 293 13.86 0.82 8.18
N TYR A 294 13.84 -0.34 7.54
CA TYR A 294 15.05 -1.06 7.13
C TYR A 294 15.35 -0.76 5.67
N VAL A 295 16.63 -0.77 5.32
CA VAL A 295 17.11 -0.80 3.94
C VAL A 295 18.02 -2.01 3.80
N HIS A 296 17.82 -2.77 2.73
CA HIS A 296 18.68 -3.90 2.35
C HIS A 296 19.33 -3.57 1.01
N GLY A 297 20.63 -3.80 0.92
CA GLY A 297 21.37 -3.59 -0.32
C GLY A 297 22.63 -4.43 -0.40
N ILE A 298 23.26 -4.39 -1.58
CA ILE A 298 24.63 -4.84 -1.77
C ILE A 298 25.54 -3.61 -1.63
N CYS A 299 26.44 -3.62 -0.66
CA CYS A 299 27.29 -2.48 -0.30
C CYS A 299 28.78 -2.84 -0.42
N THR A 300 29.59 -1.90 -0.89
CA THR A 300 31.05 -2.07 -1.05
C THR A 300 31.78 -1.44 0.13
N PHE A 301 32.36 -2.30 0.97
CA PHE A 301 33.24 -1.95 2.07
C PHE A 301 34.69 -2.04 1.62
N SER A 302 35.62 -1.52 2.42
CA SER A 302 37.06 -1.72 2.19
C SER A 302 37.47 -3.20 2.22
N SER A 303 36.72 -4.05 2.92
CA SER A 303 36.95 -5.49 3.00
C SER A 303 36.35 -6.29 1.85
N GLY A 304 35.47 -5.69 1.04
CA GLY A 304 34.77 -6.39 -0.05
C GLY A 304 33.33 -5.92 -0.23
N THR A 305 32.60 -6.59 -1.12
CA THR A 305 31.21 -6.30 -1.42
C THR A 305 30.29 -7.36 -0.79
N TYR A 306 29.34 -6.92 0.03
CA TYR A 306 28.49 -7.81 0.83
C TYR A 306 27.02 -7.37 0.81
N GLY A 307 26.11 -8.30 1.09
CA GLY A 307 24.76 -7.95 1.51
C GLY A 307 24.82 -7.21 2.85
N HIS A 308 24.10 -6.10 2.96
CA HIS A 308 24.09 -5.24 4.13
C HIS A 308 22.70 -4.71 4.42
N VAL A 309 22.37 -4.62 5.70
CA VAL A 309 21.11 -4.07 6.18
C VAL A 309 21.40 -2.94 7.15
N TRP A 310 20.71 -1.81 6.98
CA TRP A 310 20.79 -0.69 7.91
C TRP A 310 19.41 -0.08 8.16
N ALA A 311 19.32 0.79 9.16
CA ALA A 311 18.10 1.52 9.48
C ALA A 311 18.04 2.86 8.73
N GLU A 312 16.85 3.35 8.45
CA GLU A 312 16.58 4.75 8.14
C GLU A 312 15.56 5.32 9.12
N LEU A 313 15.78 6.55 9.59
CA LEU A 313 14.90 7.27 10.50
C LEU A 313 14.25 8.45 9.77
N TYR A 314 12.95 8.64 9.95
CA TYR A 314 12.22 9.77 9.39
C TYR A 314 12.28 10.95 10.36
N VAL A 315 12.94 12.01 9.92
CA VAL A 315 13.15 13.24 10.69
C VAL A 315 12.81 14.41 9.79
N ASP A 316 11.95 15.31 10.28
CA ASP A 316 11.60 16.58 9.61
C ASP A 316 11.25 16.43 8.13
N GLY A 317 10.42 15.44 7.80
CA GLY A 317 9.95 15.23 6.43
C GLY A 317 10.82 14.31 5.56
N LYS A 318 11.98 13.86 6.06
CA LYS A 318 12.99 13.14 5.27
C LYS A 318 13.53 11.89 5.95
N TRP A 319 13.89 10.88 5.16
CA TRP A 319 14.60 9.69 5.63
C TRP A 319 16.11 9.95 5.70
N TYR A 320 16.70 9.63 6.85
CA TYR A 320 18.15 9.69 7.09
C TYR A 320 18.68 8.31 7.43
N SER A 321 19.77 7.90 6.79
CA SER A 321 20.42 6.62 7.09
C SER A 321 21.01 6.61 8.50
N ALA A 322 20.77 5.52 9.22
CA ALA A 322 21.17 5.29 10.60
C ALA A 322 21.88 3.94 10.70
N ASP A 323 22.98 3.80 9.96
CA ASP A 323 23.83 2.60 9.99
C ASP A 323 24.75 2.62 11.22
N ALA A 324 24.30 2.00 12.31
CA ALA A 324 25.00 1.96 13.59
C ALA A 324 26.13 0.89 13.64
N THR A 325 26.44 0.20 12.54
CA THR A 325 27.41 -0.91 12.55
C THR A 325 28.88 -0.49 12.67
N SER A 326 29.18 0.81 12.60
CA SER A 326 30.54 1.33 12.67
C SER A 326 30.60 2.67 13.37
N SER A 327 31.61 2.83 14.24
CA SER A 327 31.96 4.10 14.88
C SER A 327 32.30 5.23 13.89
N ARG A 328 32.65 4.89 12.64
CA ARG A 328 32.91 5.86 11.56
C ARG A 328 31.63 6.56 11.07
N ASN A 329 30.47 6.00 11.33
CA ASN A 329 29.19 6.52 10.85
C ASN A 329 28.60 7.55 11.82
N SER A 330 27.81 8.46 11.27
CA SER A 330 26.94 9.37 12.04
C SER A 330 25.54 9.38 11.43
N LEU A 331 24.52 9.82 12.17
CA LEU A 331 23.17 9.89 11.63
C LEU A 331 23.14 10.73 10.34
N GLY A 332 22.66 10.13 9.25
CA GLY A 332 22.58 10.74 7.93
C GLY A 332 23.88 10.68 7.11
N VAL A 333 25.00 10.21 7.67
CA VAL A 333 26.31 10.15 6.99
C VAL A 333 26.98 8.81 7.21
N ILE A 334 27.22 8.10 6.12
CA ILE A 334 27.85 6.79 6.11
C ILE A 334 29.29 6.92 5.60
N ASN A 335 30.24 6.50 6.43
CA ASN A 335 31.67 6.46 6.09
C ASN A 335 32.24 5.03 6.13
N SER A 336 31.43 4.03 6.50
CA SER A 336 31.88 2.65 6.63
C SER A 336 31.95 1.87 5.32
N TRP A 337 31.18 2.28 4.32
CA TRP A 337 31.11 1.73 2.96
C TRP A 337 30.83 2.82 1.92
N ASN A 338 31.10 2.53 0.64
CA ASN A 338 30.90 3.45 -0.46
C ASN A 338 29.42 3.55 -0.84
N THR A 339 28.79 4.67 -0.50
CA THR A 339 27.36 4.89 -0.78
C THR A 339 27.03 5.08 -2.26
N ALA A 340 28.01 5.46 -3.08
CA ALA A 340 27.80 5.69 -4.51
C ALA A 340 27.69 4.39 -5.32
N THR A 341 28.17 3.26 -4.78
CA THR A 341 28.18 1.97 -5.47
C THR A 341 27.14 0.99 -4.91
N ALA A 342 26.37 1.40 -3.91
CA ALA A 342 25.39 0.52 -3.29
C ALA A 342 24.21 0.23 -4.21
N THR A 343 23.84 -1.03 -4.31
CA THR A 343 22.63 -1.47 -5.00
C THR A 343 21.54 -1.71 -3.97
N ILE A 344 20.51 -0.86 -3.97
CA ILE A 344 19.38 -0.99 -3.04
C ILE A 344 18.46 -2.11 -3.54
N LEU A 345 18.28 -3.13 -2.71
CA LEU A 345 17.42 -4.28 -3.00
C LEU A 345 16.00 -4.08 -2.45
N GLY A 346 15.85 -3.27 -1.39
CA GLY A 346 14.53 -2.89 -0.91
C GLY A 346 14.55 -2.09 0.39
N THR A 347 13.38 -1.55 0.73
CA THR A 347 13.10 -0.89 2.00
C THR A 347 11.92 -1.56 2.68
N TYR A 348 11.99 -1.78 4.00
CA TYR A 348 11.03 -2.63 4.69
C TYR A 348 10.54 -2.02 6.01
N ALA A 349 9.26 -2.24 6.33
CA ALA A 349 8.74 -2.03 7.69
C ALA A 349 9.11 -3.19 8.64
N SER A 350 9.27 -4.40 8.10
CA SER A 350 9.81 -5.59 8.77
C SER A 350 10.78 -6.29 7.84
N LEU A 351 11.96 -6.68 8.33
CA LEU A 351 12.84 -7.53 7.53
C LEU A 351 12.19 -8.91 7.28
N PRO A 352 12.31 -9.46 6.07
CA PRO A 352 11.72 -10.75 5.71
C PRO A 352 12.62 -11.96 6.00
N PHE A 353 13.79 -11.79 6.63
CA PHE A 353 14.80 -12.82 6.85
C PHE A 353 15.55 -12.68 8.18
#